data_AF-A0A0Q8PB57-F1
#
_entry.id   AF-A0A0Q8PB57-F1
#
_cell.length_a   1.000
_cell.length_b   1.000
_cell.length_c   1.000
_cell.angle_alpha   90.00
_cell.angle_beta   90.00
_cell.angle_gamma   90.00
#
_symmetry.space_group_name_H-M   'P 1'
#
loop_
_entity.id
_entity.type
_entity.pdbx_description
1 polymer ?
#
loop_
_entity_poly.entity_id
_entity_poly.type
_entity_poly.pdbx_seq_one_letter_code
_entity_poly.pdbx_strand_id
1 'polypeptide(L)'
;MQAAIYRLTAYPTGTTPELADFPTGAHAIRVPAPEVNGQEAYWVSSDDPGYAQGLTRLRWKAPDGRWLELDNSNLAEADRQPVTQRIAAGVTAGHRSIPLPLRIDGIPSGYVLSSGTFERRTEAGNEWWRTELNYSSAPGMYFSTVITPDGDEPGRPTAGPADGRSRPSTCKAAGGVKVCVAPLQENALTAGGGPQGWLDKITLLGADPAKWTTDVLN
;
A
#
# COMPACT_ATOMS: atom_id res chain seq x y z
N MET A 1 12.14 -3.82 24.43
CA MET A 1 10.86 -4.28 23.87
C MET A 1 10.72 -3.69 22.47
N GLN A 2 10.38 -4.50 21.47
CA GLN A 2 10.09 -3.99 20.13
C GLN A 2 8.69 -3.35 20.12
N ALA A 3 8.47 -2.33 19.29
CA ALA A 3 7.16 -1.72 19.15
C ALA A 3 6.18 -2.72 18.51
N ALA A 4 4.92 -2.68 18.96
CA ALA A 4 3.84 -3.41 18.33
C ALA A 4 3.63 -2.91 16.89
N ILE A 5 3.45 -3.83 15.95
CA ILE A 5 3.21 -3.50 14.55
C ILE A 5 1.84 -4.05 14.17
N TYR A 6 1.06 -3.23 13.47
CA TYR A 6 -0.25 -3.59 12.97
C TYR A 6 -0.31 -3.42 11.46
N ARG A 7 -0.97 -4.35 10.79
CA ARG A 7 -1.23 -4.28 9.35
C ARG A 7 -2.72 -4.43 9.11
N LEU A 8 -3.34 -3.39 8.55
CA LEU A 8 -4.73 -3.42 8.11
C LEU A 8 -4.79 -3.61 6.61
N THR A 9 -5.50 -4.63 6.16
CA THR A 9 -5.80 -4.92 4.76
C THR A 9 -7.30 -4.79 4.54
N ALA A 10 -7.70 -4.11 3.47
CA ALA A 10 -9.09 -4.06 3.02
C ALA A 10 -9.22 -4.77 1.67
N TYR A 11 -10.14 -5.72 1.58
CA TYR A 11 -10.39 -6.48 0.36
C TYR A 11 -11.48 -5.82 -0.50
N PRO A 12 -11.56 -6.14 -1.80
CA PRO A 12 -12.66 -5.66 -2.65
C PRO A 12 -14.04 -6.08 -2.10
N THR A 13 -15.05 -5.25 -2.35
CA THR A 13 -16.43 -5.53 -1.96
C THR A 13 -16.91 -6.83 -2.59
N GLY A 14 -17.56 -7.69 -1.81
CA GLY A 14 -18.07 -8.98 -2.28
C GLY A 14 -17.00 -10.08 -2.41
N THR A 15 -15.72 -9.78 -2.21
CA THR A 15 -14.65 -10.79 -2.20
C THR A 15 -14.45 -11.29 -0.78
N THR A 16 -14.74 -12.58 -0.55
CA THR A 16 -14.32 -13.26 0.68
C THR A 16 -12.86 -13.67 0.54
N PRO A 17 -11.96 -13.21 1.42
CA PRO A 17 -10.55 -13.56 1.33
C PRO A 17 -10.35 -15.05 1.51
N GLU A 18 -9.59 -15.66 0.61
CA GLU A 18 -9.21 -17.06 0.73
C GLU A 18 -8.38 -17.29 2.00
N LEU A 19 -8.47 -18.51 2.52
CA LEU A 19 -7.58 -19.01 3.55
C LEU A 19 -6.42 -19.68 2.84
N ALA A 20 -5.20 -19.25 3.15
CA ALA A 20 -4.02 -19.76 2.50
C ALA A 20 -3.59 -21.10 3.11
N ASP A 21 -2.95 -21.94 2.30
CA ASP A 21 -2.17 -23.06 2.80
C ASP A 21 -0.82 -22.54 3.32
N PHE A 22 -0.35 -23.11 4.42
CA PHE A 22 0.98 -22.83 4.94
C PHE A 22 2.03 -23.67 4.19
N PRO A 23 3.28 -23.18 4.02
CA PRO A 23 4.34 -23.92 3.34
C PRO A 23 4.65 -25.30 3.97
N THR A 24 4.27 -25.49 5.22
CA THR A 24 4.41 -26.75 5.97
C THR A 24 3.36 -27.81 5.63
N GLY A 25 2.40 -27.49 4.74
CA GLY A 25 1.26 -28.35 4.43
C GLY A 25 0.08 -28.20 5.40
N ALA A 26 0.20 -27.36 6.42
CA ALA A 26 -0.91 -27.00 7.31
C ALA A 26 -1.91 -26.09 6.57
N HIS A 27 -3.17 -26.11 6.97
CA HIS A 27 -4.24 -25.30 6.38
C HIS A 27 -4.65 -24.17 7.31
N ALA A 28 -4.91 -22.98 6.74
CA ALA A 28 -5.55 -21.92 7.49
C ALA A 28 -7.02 -22.23 7.73
N ILE A 29 -7.46 -22.05 8.98
CA ILE A 29 -8.84 -22.34 9.41
C ILE A 29 -9.49 -21.10 10.02
N ARG A 30 -10.83 -21.06 10.03
CA ARG A 30 -11.60 -20.03 10.74
C ARG A 30 -11.85 -20.48 12.18
N VAL A 31 -11.49 -19.63 13.13
CA VAL A 31 -11.87 -19.77 14.53
C VAL A 31 -12.85 -18.65 14.87
N PRO A 32 -14.00 -18.93 15.50
CA PRO A 32 -14.97 -17.89 15.85
C PRO A 32 -14.33 -16.74 16.63
N ALA A 33 -14.74 -15.51 16.32
CA ALA A 33 -14.37 -14.30 17.06
C ALA A 33 -15.65 -13.55 17.48
N PRO A 34 -15.60 -12.74 18.55
CA PRO A 34 -16.62 -11.73 18.81
C PRO A 34 -16.82 -10.83 17.58
N GLU A 35 -18.08 -10.48 17.31
CA GLU A 35 -18.43 -9.56 16.24
C GLU A 35 -17.72 -8.21 16.40
N VAL A 36 -17.34 -7.60 15.29
CA VAL A 36 -16.75 -6.25 15.27
C VAL A 36 -17.83 -5.29 14.81
N ASN A 37 -18.28 -4.40 15.71
CA ASN A 37 -19.36 -3.44 15.44
C ASN A 37 -20.64 -4.10 14.88
N GLY A 38 -21.02 -5.26 15.44
CA GLY A 38 -22.19 -6.05 15.03
C GLY A 38 -22.06 -6.75 13.68
N GLN A 39 -20.84 -6.84 13.14
CA GLN A 39 -20.53 -7.53 11.88
C GLN A 39 -19.79 -8.84 12.14
N GLU A 40 -20.01 -9.81 11.25
CA GLU A 40 -19.35 -11.10 11.26
C GLU A 40 -17.83 -10.96 11.36
N ALA A 41 -17.22 -11.72 12.26
CA ALA A 41 -15.78 -11.75 12.47
C ALA A 41 -15.27 -13.16 12.79
N TYR A 42 -14.02 -13.43 12.43
CA TYR A 42 -13.32 -14.66 12.77
C TYR A 42 -11.81 -14.43 12.88
N TRP A 43 -11.15 -15.23 13.70
CA TRP A 43 -9.70 -15.34 13.73
C TRP A 43 -9.22 -16.31 12.65
N VAL A 44 -8.15 -15.96 11.96
CA VAL A 44 -7.43 -16.89 11.10
C VAL A 44 -6.43 -17.67 11.95
N SER A 45 -6.56 -18.99 11.96
CA SER A 45 -5.68 -19.92 12.67
C SER A 45 -5.06 -20.93 11.70
N SER A 46 -4.33 -21.89 12.25
CA SER A 46 -3.87 -23.10 11.56
C SER A 46 -4.48 -24.34 12.21
N ASP A 47 -4.67 -25.40 11.42
CA ASP A 47 -4.96 -26.75 11.92
C ASP A 47 -3.73 -27.47 12.51
N ASP A 48 -2.53 -26.94 12.32
CA ASP A 48 -1.32 -27.37 13.01
C ASP A 48 -1.32 -26.82 14.46
N PRO A 49 -1.33 -27.70 15.49
CA PRO A 49 -1.33 -27.29 16.89
C PRO A 49 -0.17 -26.35 17.28
N GLY A 50 0.98 -26.45 16.61
CA GLY A 50 2.14 -25.59 16.86
C GLY A 50 1.92 -24.14 16.43
N TYR A 51 1.03 -23.90 15.48
CA TYR A 51 0.69 -22.57 14.96
C TYR A 51 -0.69 -22.07 15.40
N ALA A 52 -1.56 -22.96 15.86
CA ALA A 52 -2.93 -22.65 16.26
C ALA A 52 -3.05 -21.60 17.39
N GLN A 53 -2.02 -21.47 18.24
CA GLN A 53 -1.99 -20.50 19.34
C GLN A 53 -1.57 -19.09 18.92
N GLY A 54 -1.03 -18.94 17.70
CA GLY A 54 -0.56 -17.67 17.14
C GLY A 54 -1.66 -16.84 16.48
N LEU A 55 -2.85 -16.73 17.09
CA LEU A 55 -4.00 -15.99 16.54
C LEU A 55 -3.73 -14.48 16.49
N THR A 56 -2.97 -14.02 15.50
CA THR A 56 -2.63 -12.61 15.31
C THR A 56 -3.51 -11.91 14.28
N ARG A 57 -4.29 -12.68 13.51
CA ARG A 57 -5.01 -12.18 12.34
C ARG A 57 -6.50 -12.25 12.55
N LEU A 58 -7.13 -11.09 12.74
CA LEU A 58 -8.57 -10.94 12.81
C LEU A 58 -9.11 -10.56 11.43
N ARG A 59 -10.17 -11.23 10.99
CA ARG A 59 -10.96 -10.83 9.81
C ARG A 59 -12.37 -10.47 10.22
N TRP A 60 -12.93 -9.39 9.67
CA TRP A 60 -14.32 -9.01 9.90
C TRP A 60 -14.94 -8.33 8.68
N LYS A 61 -16.26 -8.38 8.57
CA LYS A 61 -17.00 -7.64 7.54
C LYS A 61 -17.15 -6.18 7.94
N ALA A 62 -16.92 -5.28 7.00
CA ALA A 62 -17.30 -3.89 7.09
C ALA A 62 -18.78 -3.71 6.68
N PRO A 63 -19.46 -2.62 7.10
CA PRO A 63 -20.85 -2.34 6.71
C PRO A 63 -21.07 -2.24 5.19
N ASP A 64 -20.03 -1.91 4.42
CA ASP A 64 -20.07 -1.84 2.96
C ASP A 64 -19.84 -3.19 2.26
N GLY A 65 -19.81 -4.29 3.03
CA GLY A 65 -19.66 -5.65 2.52
C GLY A 65 -18.23 -6.06 2.16
N ARG A 66 -17.22 -5.21 2.41
CA ARG A 66 -15.81 -5.60 2.31
C ARG A 66 -15.41 -6.45 3.49
N TRP A 67 -14.49 -7.38 3.27
CA TRP A 67 -13.72 -7.95 4.37
C TRP A 67 -12.54 -7.04 4.70
N LEU A 68 -12.24 -6.94 5.99
CA LEU A 68 -11.04 -6.32 6.53
C LEU A 68 -10.23 -7.39 7.26
N GLU A 69 -8.91 -7.24 7.25
CA GLU A 69 -7.98 -8.09 7.99
C GLU A 69 -7.02 -7.21 8.78
N LEU A 70 -6.89 -7.48 10.08
CA LEU A 70 -5.93 -6.85 10.96
C LEU A 70 -4.97 -7.91 11.47
N ASP A 71 -3.72 -7.80 11.05
CA ASP A 71 -2.61 -8.60 11.58
C ASP A 71 -1.85 -7.78 12.62
N ASN A 72 -1.29 -8.47 13.62
CA ASN A 72 -0.44 -7.86 14.64
C ASN A 72 0.86 -8.64 14.82
N SER A 73 1.91 -7.95 15.20
CA SER A 73 3.17 -8.57 15.63
C SER A 73 3.79 -7.79 16.78
N ASN A 74 4.71 -8.44 17.50
CA ASN A 74 5.39 -7.91 18.69
C ASN A 74 4.45 -7.58 19.87
N LEU A 75 3.25 -8.16 19.91
CA LEU A 75 2.39 -8.16 21.10
C LEU A 75 2.69 -9.34 22.02
N ALA A 76 2.61 -9.09 23.33
CA ALA A 76 2.57 -10.15 24.32
C ALA A 76 1.36 -11.05 24.07
N GLU A 77 1.50 -12.35 24.36
CA GLU A 77 0.47 -13.35 24.06
C GLU A 77 -0.91 -12.97 24.64
N ALA A 78 -0.92 -12.51 25.89
CA ALA A 78 -2.13 -12.06 26.59
C ALA A 78 -2.84 -10.86 25.90
N ASP A 79 -2.11 -10.08 25.09
CA ASP A 79 -2.63 -8.87 24.46
C ASP A 79 -3.07 -9.08 23.01
N ARG A 80 -2.61 -10.15 22.34
CA ARG A 80 -2.79 -10.37 20.89
C ARG A 80 -4.24 -10.23 20.44
N GLN A 81 -5.15 -10.93 21.11
CA GLN A 81 -6.57 -10.87 20.77
C GLN A 81 -7.28 -9.61 21.29
N PRO A 82 -7.23 -9.26 22.60
CA PRO A 82 -8.02 -8.15 23.12
C PRO A 82 -7.61 -6.80 22.52
N VAL A 83 -6.31 -6.57 22.29
CA VAL A 83 -5.85 -5.31 21.67
C VAL A 83 -6.27 -5.24 20.21
N THR A 84 -6.15 -6.34 19.46
CA THR A 84 -6.54 -6.40 18.03
C THR A 84 -8.03 -6.18 17.85
N GLN A 85 -8.87 -6.80 18.69
CA GLN A 85 -10.32 -6.56 18.67
C GLN A 85 -10.67 -5.11 18.96
N ARG A 86 -10.03 -4.51 19.98
CA ARG A 86 -10.24 -3.10 20.31
C ARG A 86 -9.86 -2.18 19.15
N ILE A 87 -8.74 -2.44 18.47
CA ILE A 87 -8.34 -1.67 17.28
C ILE A 87 -9.36 -1.85 16.17
N ALA A 88 -9.77 -3.09 15.87
CA ALA A 88 -10.76 -3.39 14.84
C ALA A 88 -12.10 -2.66 15.08
N ALA A 89 -12.55 -2.57 16.34
CA ALA A 89 -13.75 -1.82 16.70
C ALA A 89 -13.65 -0.31 16.38
N GLY A 90 -12.43 0.26 16.40
CA GLY A 90 -12.17 1.65 16.01
C GLY A 90 -11.98 1.87 14.50
N VAL A 91 -11.89 0.81 13.69
CA VAL A 91 -11.70 0.94 12.24
C VAL A 91 -13.01 1.36 11.58
N THR A 92 -12.94 2.47 10.85
CA THR A 92 -14.04 2.92 9.98
C THR A 92 -13.67 2.66 8.52
N ALA A 93 -14.35 1.71 7.89
CA ALA A 93 -14.27 1.53 6.44
C ALA A 93 -15.11 2.59 5.72
N GLY A 94 -14.57 3.10 4.63
CA GLY A 94 -15.30 3.96 3.71
C GLY A 94 -14.56 4.15 2.40
N HIS A 95 -15.21 4.80 1.45
CA HIS A 95 -14.54 5.33 0.27
C HIS A 95 -13.94 6.69 0.65
N ARG A 96 -12.61 6.75 0.69
CA ARG A 96 -11.88 7.99 0.89
C ARG A 96 -10.96 8.19 -0.28
N SER A 97 -11.17 9.26 -1.02
CA SER A 97 -10.19 9.72 -1.99
C SER A 97 -8.98 10.23 -1.21
N ILE A 98 -7.81 9.66 -1.50
CA ILE A 98 -6.55 10.09 -0.89
C ILE A 98 -5.98 11.20 -1.78
N PRO A 99 -5.87 12.45 -1.29
CA PRO A 99 -5.24 13.50 -2.06
C PRO A 99 -3.78 13.15 -2.34
N LEU A 100 -3.32 13.36 -3.57
CA LEU A 100 -1.94 13.14 -3.98
C LEU A 100 -1.30 14.45 -4.50
N PRO A 101 0.03 14.59 -4.40
CA PRO A 101 0.80 15.79 -4.77
C PRO A 101 0.98 15.98 -6.28
N LEU A 102 0.15 15.34 -7.11
CA LEU A 102 0.28 15.39 -8.56
C LEU A 102 -1.05 15.26 -9.30
N ARG A 103 -1.04 15.72 -10.54
CA ARG A 103 -1.98 15.36 -11.60
C ARG A 103 -1.22 14.70 -12.74
N ILE A 104 -1.87 13.78 -13.43
CA ILE A 104 -1.38 13.15 -14.65
C ILE A 104 -2.46 13.35 -15.70
N ASP A 105 -2.15 14.12 -16.74
CA ASP A 105 -3.10 14.48 -17.78
C ASP A 105 -2.70 13.82 -19.12
N GLY A 106 -3.68 13.34 -19.90
CA GLY A 106 -3.43 12.83 -21.26
C GLY A 106 -2.67 11.51 -21.29
N ILE A 107 -3.05 10.58 -20.41
CA ILE A 107 -2.53 9.20 -20.37
C ILE A 107 -2.83 8.52 -21.73
N PRO A 108 -1.81 7.97 -22.42
CA PRO A 108 -2.03 7.32 -23.71
C PRO A 108 -3.02 6.17 -23.61
N SER A 109 -3.84 5.97 -24.65
CA SER A 109 -4.73 4.81 -24.73
C SER A 109 -3.96 3.51 -24.58
N GLY A 110 -4.46 2.59 -23.76
CA GLY A 110 -3.82 1.30 -23.48
C GLY A 110 -2.94 1.29 -22.22
N TYR A 111 -2.65 2.47 -21.65
CA TYR A 111 -1.97 2.56 -20.37
C TYR A 111 -3.00 2.45 -19.24
N VAL A 112 -2.77 1.53 -18.32
CA VAL A 112 -3.67 1.24 -17.20
C VAL A 112 -2.89 1.35 -15.91
N LEU A 113 -3.41 2.12 -14.95
CA LEU A 113 -2.91 2.09 -13.57
C LEU A 113 -3.24 0.72 -12.98
N SER A 114 -2.23 -0.09 -12.71
CA SER A 114 -2.38 -1.45 -12.18
C SER A 114 -2.41 -1.47 -10.66
N SER A 115 -1.66 -0.58 -10.00
CA SER A 115 -1.69 -0.42 -8.55
C SER A 115 -1.19 0.95 -8.11
N GLY A 116 -1.60 1.36 -6.91
CA GLY A 116 -1.11 2.55 -6.24
C GLY A 116 -0.81 2.25 -4.78
N THR A 117 0.33 2.71 -4.29
CA THR A 117 0.72 2.64 -2.88
C THR A 117 0.97 4.06 -2.39
N PHE A 118 0.41 4.41 -1.24
CA PHE A 118 0.70 5.64 -0.53
C PHE A 118 1.15 5.30 0.88
N GLU A 119 2.38 5.67 1.20
CA GLU A 119 2.99 5.52 2.50
C GLU A 119 3.19 6.90 3.11
N ARG A 120 2.78 7.06 4.36
CA ARG A 120 3.01 8.28 5.12
C ARG A 120 3.43 7.90 6.53
N ARG A 121 4.52 8.50 6.97
CA ARG A 121 4.97 8.42 8.36
C ARG A 121 4.05 9.27 9.25
N THR A 122 3.72 8.74 10.41
CA THR A 122 2.77 9.38 11.36
C THR A 122 3.46 9.78 12.65
N GLU A 123 4.76 9.50 12.78
CA GLU A 123 5.58 9.93 13.89
C GLU A 123 5.68 11.46 13.93
N ALA A 124 5.51 12.04 15.11
CA ALA A 124 5.63 13.48 15.30
C ALA A 124 6.99 13.99 14.81
N GLY A 125 6.98 15.00 13.94
CA GLY A 125 8.19 15.57 13.34
C GLY A 125 8.76 14.78 12.15
N ASN A 126 8.10 13.71 11.69
CA ASN A 126 8.46 12.99 10.48
C ASN A 126 7.29 12.96 9.50
N GLU A 127 7.21 13.98 8.65
CA GLU A 127 6.16 14.11 7.65
C GLU A 127 6.53 13.46 6.31
N TRP A 128 7.51 12.55 6.30
CA TRP A 128 7.91 11.88 5.08
C TRP A 128 6.78 11.01 4.54
N TRP A 129 6.60 11.06 3.23
CA TRP A 129 5.64 10.26 2.51
C TRP A 129 6.23 9.78 1.19
N ARG A 130 5.63 8.74 0.63
CA ARG A 130 6.00 8.14 -0.65
C ARG A 130 4.73 7.68 -1.35
N THR A 131 4.61 8.02 -2.61
CA THR A 131 3.59 7.47 -3.49
C THR A 131 4.28 6.65 -4.56
N GLU A 132 3.77 5.47 -4.85
CA GLU A 132 4.21 4.65 -5.97
C GLU A 132 3.00 4.23 -6.79
N LEU A 133 3.00 4.62 -8.07
CA LEU A 133 1.98 4.29 -9.04
C LEU A 133 2.58 3.34 -10.07
N ASN A 134 2.00 2.17 -10.21
CA ASN A 134 2.43 1.17 -11.19
C ASN A 134 1.46 1.15 -12.36
N TYR A 135 2.01 1.14 -13.56
CA TYR A 135 1.25 1.13 -14.79
C TYR A 135 1.61 -0.07 -15.63
N SER A 136 0.64 -0.52 -16.43
CA SER A 136 0.83 -1.45 -17.54
C SER A 136 0.54 -0.73 -18.85
N SER A 137 1.42 -0.81 -19.83
CA SER A 137 1.20 -0.27 -21.19
C SER A 137 0.80 -1.33 -22.21
N ALA A 138 1.04 -2.61 -21.89
CA ALA A 138 0.64 -3.80 -22.62
C ALA A 138 0.85 -5.03 -21.71
N PRO A 139 0.30 -6.22 -22.03
CA PRO A 139 0.59 -7.43 -21.27
C PRO A 139 2.09 -7.67 -21.11
N GLY A 140 2.56 -7.75 -19.86
CA GLY A 140 4.00 -7.95 -19.55
C GLY A 140 4.85 -6.67 -19.56
N MET A 141 4.26 -5.51 -19.87
CA MET A 141 4.95 -4.24 -20.03
C MET A 141 4.57 -3.27 -18.93
N TYR A 142 5.49 -3.02 -18.00
CA TYR A 142 5.23 -2.26 -16.78
C TYR A 142 6.24 -1.15 -16.56
N PHE A 143 5.82 -0.13 -15.83
CA PHE A 143 6.69 0.89 -15.30
C PHE A 143 6.12 1.46 -14.01
N SER A 144 6.98 2.05 -13.18
CA SER A 144 6.58 2.71 -11.96
C SER A 144 6.85 4.21 -12.02
N THR A 145 5.96 4.97 -11.40
CA THR A 145 6.12 6.40 -11.10
C THR A 145 6.20 6.53 -9.59
N VAL A 146 7.35 6.92 -9.07
CA VAL A 146 7.60 7.12 -7.64
C VAL A 146 7.63 8.61 -7.35
N ILE A 147 6.86 9.05 -6.36
CA ILE A 147 6.74 10.43 -5.94
C ILE A 147 7.11 10.54 -4.46
N THR A 148 7.98 11.48 -4.12
CA THR A 148 8.43 11.75 -2.75
C THR A 148 8.59 13.25 -2.54
N PRO A 149 8.71 13.73 -1.30
CA PRO A 149 9.33 15.02 -1.04
C PRO A 149 10.70 15.12 -1.73
N ASP A 150 11.07 16.33 -2.12
CA ASP A 150 12.37 16.63 -2.69
C ASP A 150 13.41 16.71 -1.56
N GLY A 151 14.04 15.58 -1.28
CA GLY A 151 15.01 15.39 -0.21
C GLY A 151 15.35 13.91 -0.04
N ASP A 152 16.18 13.64 0.97
CA ASP A 152 16.47 12.27 1.38
C ASP A 152 15.42 11.75 2.35
N GLU A 153 15.09 10.46 2.23
CA GLU A 153 14.19 9.79 3.17
C GLU A 153 14.84 9.71 4.56
N PRO A 154 14.23 10.27 5.62
CA PRO A 154 14.80 10.22 6.96
C PRO A 154 15.00 8.78 7.46
N GLY A 155 16.23 8.48 7.88
CA GLY A 155 16.60 7.18 8.43
C GLY A 155 16.82 6.07 7.39
N ARG A 156 16.71 6.37 6.09
CA ARG A 156 17.18 5.48 5.04
C ARG A 156 18.66 5.78 4.78
N PRO A 157 19.57 4.80 4.89
CA PRO A 157 20.96 5.00 4.48
C PRO A 157 21.00 5.50 3.03
N THR A 158 21.73 6.58 2.77
CA THR A 158 21.98 7.15 1.43
C THR A 158 22.77 6.20 0.50
N ALA A 159 23.14 5.02 0.99
CA ALA A 159 23.57 3.92 0.16
C ALA A 159 22.38 3.41 -0.66
N GLY A 160 22.28 3.90 -1.90
CA GLY A 160 21.67 3.10 -2.97
C GLY A 160 22.26 1.68 -2.94
N PRO A 161 21.54 0.67 -3.47
CA PRO A 161 22.02 -0.69 -3.39
C PRO A 161 23.44 -0.75 -3.99
N ALA A 162 24.41 -1.23 -3.19
CA ALA A 162 25.83 -1.28 -3.50
C ALA A 162 26.16 -2.23 -4.68
N ASP A 163 25.14 -2.78 -5.34
CA ASP A 163 25.24 -3.75 -6.41
C ASP A 163 25.12 -3.12 -7.82
N GLY A 164 25.09 -1.78 -7.92
CA GLY A 164 25.05 -1.09 -9.21
C GLY A 164 23.75 -1.28 -9.99
N ARG A 165 22.71 -1.90 -9.39
CA ARG A 165 21.40 -2.16 -10.01
C ARG A 165 20.41 -1.02 -9.81
N SER A 166 20.89 0.23 -9.80
CA SER A 166 19.98 1.37 -9.91
C SER A 166 19.36 1.32 -11.30
N ARG A 167 18.09 0.91 -11.38
CA ARG A 167 17.34 0.92 -12.64
C ARG A 167 17.39 2.34 -13.20
N PRO A 168 17.61 2.52 -14.51
CA PRO A 168 17.61 3.86 -15.09
C PRO A 168 16.24 4.50 -14.83
N SER A 169 16.26 5.57 -14.04
CA SER A 169 15.08 6.36 -13.74
C SER A 169 15.27 7.77 -14.28
N THR A 170 14.26 8.30 -14.95
CA THR A 170 14.22 9.72 -15.32
C THR A 170 13.41 10.45 -14.26
N CYS A 171 13.95 11.54 -13.72
CA CYS A 171 13.31 12.28 -12.64
C CYS A 171 13.12 13.76 -13.00
N LYS A 172 12.09 14.38 -12.43
CA LYS A 172 11.99 15.83 -12.33
C LYS A 172 11.55 16.23 -10.92
N ALA A 173 11.89 17.45 -10.51
CA ALA A 173 11.48 18.01 -9.23
C ALA A 173 10.88 19.40 -9.43
N ALA A 174 9.85 19.72 -8.66
CA ALA A 174 9.24 21.05 -8.60
C ALA A 174 8.46 21.20 -7.28
N GLY A 175 8.48 22.41 -6.71
CA GLY A 175 7.67 22.74 -5.53
C GLY A 175 7.96 21.87 -4.28
N GLY A 176 9.21 21.40 -4.12
CA GLY A 176 9.60 20.53 -3.00
C GLY A 176 9.14 19.08 -3.15
N VAL A 177 8.76 18.65 -4.36
CA VAL A 177 8.37 17.27 -4.68
C VAL A 177 9.24 16.77 -5.82
N LYS A 178 9.65 15.51 -5.75
CA LYS A 178 10.40 14.79 -6.79
C LYS A 178 9.54 13.65 -7.32
N VAL A 179 9.47 13.52 -8.64
CA VAL A 179 8.88 12.37 -9.32
C VAL A 179 9.91 11.70 -10.20
N CYS A 180 10.01 10.38 -10.10
CA CYS A 180 10.90 9.54 -10.88
C CYS A 180 10.10 8.45 -11.59
N VAL A 181 10.43 8.21 -12.85
CA VAL A 181 9.81 7.19 -13.69
C VAL A 181 10.85 6.14 -14.01
N ALA A 182 10.53 4.88 -13.70
CA ALA A 182 11.39 3.73 -13.92
C ALA A 182 10.66 2.68 -14.75
N PRO A 183 10.97 2.53 -16.05
CA PRO A 183 10.46 1.42 -16.84
C PRO A 183 11.04 0.09 -16.33
N LEU A 184 10.20 -0.95 -16.25
CA LEU A 184 10.69 -2.32 -16.05
C LEU A 184 11.21 -2.92 -17.36
N GLN A 185 10.63 -2.49 -18.49
CA GLN A 185 11.06 -2.83 -19.84
C GLN A 185 11.28 -1.53 -20.63
N GLU A 186 12.39 -1.41 -21.36
CA GLU A 186 12.80 -0.16 -22.04
C GLU A 186 11.72 0.42 -22.95
N ASN A 187 10.97 -0.45 -23.63
CA ASN A 187 9.90 -0.08 -24.56
C ASN A 187 8.52 0.12 -23.89
N ALA A 188 8.41 -0.01 -22.56
CA ALA A 188 7.14 0.18 -21.85
C ALA A 188 6.57 1.60 -21.99
N LEU A 189 7.41 2.58 -22.33
CA LEU A 189 7.04 3.99 -22.42
C LEU A 189 7.10 4.54 -23.85
N THR A 190 7.38 3.72 -24.87
CA THR A 190 7.59 4.19 -26.26
C THR A 190 6.40 4.98 -26.80
N ALA A 191 5.18 4.46 -26.63
CA ALA A 191 3.96 5.16 -27.05
C ALA A 191 3.66 6.44 -26.26
N GLY A 192 4.25 6.57 -25.06
CA GLY A 192 4.14 7.76 -24.21
C GLY A 192 5.23 8.81 -24.47
N GLY A 193 6.11 8.63 -25.47
CA GLY A 193 7.24 9.51 -25.71
C GLY A 193 8.45 9.23 -24.79
N GLY A 194 8.55 8.00 -24.28
CA GLY A 194 9.59 7.58 -23.35
C GLY A 194 9.38 8.14 -21.92
N PRO A 195 10.35 7.91 -21.02
CA PRO A 195 10.28 8.42 -19.65
C PRO A 195 10.05 9.93 -19.54
N GLN A 196 10.69 10.73 -20.40
CA GLN A 196 10.50 12.18 -20.41
C GLN A 196 9.09 12.56 -20.90
N GLY A 197 8.60 11.96 -21.98
CA GLY A 197 7.23 12.21 -22.47
C GLY A 197 6.15 11.83 -21.45
N TRP A 198 6.40 10.80 -20.62
CA TRP A 198 5.55 10.49 -19.48
C TRP A 198 5.65 11.55 -18.38
N LEU A 199 6.86 11.98 -18.02
CA LEU A 199 7.06 13.05 -17.03
C LEU A 199 6.39 14.35 -17.45
N ASP A 200 6.39 14.71 -18.74
CA ASP A 200 5.77 15.94 -19.24
C ASP A 200 4.25 15.98 -19.04
N LYS A 201 3.62 14.82 -18.84
CA LYS A 201 2.19 14.68 -18.49
C LYS A 201 1.90 14.91 -17.01
N ILE A 202 2.93 14.94 -16.16
CA ILE A 202 2.79 15.05 -14.71
C ILE A 202 2.89 16.50 -14.27
N THR A 203 1.85 17.02 -13.63
CA THR A 203 1.88 18.30 -12.94
C THR A 203 2.08 18.07 -11.44
N LEU A 204 3.17 18.59 -10.86
CA LEU A 204 3.41 18.50 -9.42
C LEU A 204 2.74 19.67 -8.69
N LEU A 205 2.01 19.36 -7.62
CA LEU A 205 1.22 20.33 -6.83
C LEU A 205 2.00 20.88 -5.62
N GLY A 206 3.22 20.38 -5.41
CA GLY A 206 4.11 20.76 -4.32
C GLY A 206 3.90 19.93 -3.04
N ALA A 207 4.75 20.19 -2.04
CA ALA A 207 4.82 19.38 -0.82
C ALA A 207 3.67 19.63 0.18
N ASP A 208 2.94 20.74 0.03
CA ASP A 208 1.86 21.16 0.93
C ASP A 208 0.59 20.32 0.71
N PRO A 209 0.18 19.48 1.69
CA PRO A 209 -1.00 18.62 1.56
C PRO A 209 -2.31 19.37 1.33
N ALA A 210 -2.40 20.66 1.70
CA ALA A 210 -3.59 21.47 1.44
C ALA A 210 -3.80 21.78 -0.06
N LYS A 211 -2.77 21.60 -0.89
CA LYS A 211 -2.81 21.81 -2.34
C LYS A 211 -2.95 20.51 -3.14
N TRP A 212 -2.98 19.36 -2.48
CA TRP A 212 -3.07 18.07 -3.13
C TRP A 212 -4.47 17.83 -3.70
N THR A 213 -4.55 16.97 -4.71
CA THR A 213 -5.79 16.70 -5.43
C THR A 213 -6.22 15.25 -5.29
N THR A 214 -7.53 15.01 -5.32
CA THR A 214 -8.11 13.67 -5.48
C THR A 214 -8.30 13.29 -6.95
N ASP A 215 -8.22 14.27 -7.86
CA ASP A 215 -8.40 14.11 -9.31
C ASP A 215 -7.03 13.89 -9.97
N VAL A 216 -6.44 12.73 -9.69
CA VAL A 216 -5.04 12.42 -10.02
C VAL A 216 -4.87 12.07 -11.50
N LEU A 217 -5.83 11.37 -12.10
CA LEU A 217 -5.78 10.93 -13.50
C LEU A 217 -6.86 11.67 -14.29
N ASN A 218 -6.47 12.37 -15.37
CA ASN A 218 -7.38 13.10 -16.25
C ASN A 218 -7.08 12.87 -17.74
#